data_AF-A0A3N5FRY4-F1
#
_entry.id   AF-A0A3N5FRY4-F1
#
_cell.length_a   1.000
_cell.length_b   1.000
_cell.length_c   1.000
_cell.angle_alpha   90.00
_cell.angle_beta   90.00
_cell.angle_gamma   90.00
#
_symmetry.space_group_name_H-M   'P 1'
#
loop_
_entity.id
_entity.type
_entity.pdbx_description
1 polymer ?
#
loop_
_entity_poly.entity_id
_entity_poly.type
_entity_poly.pdbx_seq_one_letter_code
_entity_poly.pdbx_strand_id
1 'polypeptide(L)' 'MVQPSPPLTRNTIHSTLSTTWLGRRIELFDCLPSTNREAVQLAQAEVEHGTVVAADSQTAGRGRLSRTWFSPPGANLYG' A
#
# COMPACT_ATOMS: atom_id res chain seq x y z
N MET A 1 -12.04 20.46 12.42
CA MET A 1 -12.80 19.53 11.57
C MET A 1 -11.83 19.02 10.51
N VAL A 2 -11.35 17.78 10.62
CA VAL A 2 -10.45 17.19 9.61
C VAL A 2 -11.32 16.86 8.40
N GLN A 3 -11.12 17.56 7.29
CA GLN A 3 -11.77 17.19 6.04
C GLN A 3 -11.16 15.88 5.54
N PRO A 4 -11.97 14.92 5.05
CA PRO A 4 -11.41 13.71 4.45
C PRO A 4 -10.67 14.10 3.17
N SER A 5 -9.41 13.67 3.07
CA SER A 5 -8.65 13.76 1.82
C SER A 5 -9.36 12.94 0.73
N PRO A 6 -9.31 13.38 -0.54
CA PRO A 6 -9.84 12.59 -1.64
C PRO A 6 -9.16 11.20 -1.68
N PRO A 7 -9.87 10.14 -2.09
CA PRO A 7 -9.32 8.79 -2.17
C PRO A 7 -8.04 8.76 -3.00
N LEU A 8 -7.06 8.00 -2.55
CA LEU A 8 -5.81 7.83 -3.28
C LEU A 8 -6.10 7.04 -4.57
N THR A 9 -5.81 7.61 -5.73
CA THR A 9 -6.02 6.94 -7.02
C THR A 9 -4.70 6.60 -7.70
N ARG A 10 -4.68 5.50 -8.47
CA ARG A 10 -3.49 5.10 -9.26
C ARG A 10 -3.02 6.24 -10.16
N ASN A 11 -3.94 6.95 -10.82
CA ASN A 11 -3.61 8.07 -11.71
C ASN A 11 -2.93 9.22 -10.96
N THR A 12 -3.44 9.61 -9.80
CA THR A 12 -2.82 10.66 -8.97
C THR A 12 -1.41 10.26 -8.55
N ILE A 13 -1.20 9.00 -8.16
CA ILE A 13 0.14 8.52 -7.79
C ILE A 13 1.06 8.53 -9.03
N HIS A 14 0.64 7.96 -10.15
CA HIS A 14 1.45 7.93 -11.38
C HIS A 14 1.81 9.32 -11.89
N SER A 15 0.92 10.30 -11.76
CA SER A 15 1.18 11.68 -12.18
C SER A 15 2.23 12.41 -11.33
N THR A 16 2.50 11.93 -10.11
CA THR A 16 3.44 12.56 -9.17
C THR A 16 4.75 11.78 -9.00
N LEU A 17 4.80 10.51 -9.40
CA LEU A 17 6.00 9.69 -9.36
C LEU A 17 7.01 10.07 -10.45
N SER A 18 8.25 10.36 -10.03
CA SER A 18 9.41 10.57 -10.91
C SER A 18 10.30 9.33 -11.04
N THR A 19 9.92 8.23 -10.40
CA THR A 19 10.67 6.97 -10.38
C THR A 19 10.61 6.26 -11.72
N THR A 20 11.75 5.68 -12.12
CA THR A 20 11.87 4.94 -13.39
C THR A 20 11.44 3.48 -13.28
N TRP A 21 11.62 2.86 -12.11
CA TRP A 21 11.33 1.43 -11.89
C TRP A 21 10.37 1.17 -10.72
N LEU A 22 10.42 1.97 -9.65
CA LEU A 22 9.54 1.82 -8.49
C LEU A 22 8.15 2.42 -8.76
N GLY A 23 7.08 1.76 -8.31
CA GLY A 23 5.71 2.27 -8.40
C GLY A 23 5.19 2.39 -9.84
N ARG A 24 5.80 1.69 -10.79
CA ARG A 24 5.29 1.60 -12.18
C ARG A 24 4.06 0.70 -12.27
N ARG A 25 3.98 -0.29 -11.38
CA ARG A 25 2.76 -1.02 -11.04
C ARG A 25 2.39 -0.71 -9.59
N ILE A 26 1.13 -0.37 -9.36
CA ILE A 26 0.61 -0.04 -8.03
C ILE A 26 -0.67 -0.82 -7.82
N GLU A 27 -0.73 -1.67 -6.80
CA GLU A 27 -1.97 -2.31 -6.35
C GLU A 27 -2.54 -1.56 -5.14
N LEU A 28 -3.77 -1.07 -5.28
CA LEU A 28 -4.49 -0.34 -4.25
C LEU A 28 -5.65 -1.19 -3.74
N PHE A 29 -5.80 -1.28 -2.42
CA PHE A 29 -6.82 -2.05 -1.74
C PHE A 29 -7.52 -1.20 -0.66
N ASP A 30 -8.82 -1.42 -0.43
CA ASP A 30 -9.52 -0.75 0.67
C ASP A 30 -9.10 -1.34 2.03
N CYS A 31 -8.93 -2.66 2.09
CA CYS A 31 -8.55 -3.38 3.30
C CYS A 31 -7.76 -4.65 2.96
N LEU A 32 -6.64 -4.87 3.65
CA LEU A 32 -5.86 -6.10 3.57
C LEU A 32 -5.56 -6.67 4.96
N PRO A 33 -5.23 -7.96 5.09
CA PRO A 33 -4.61 -8.45 6.32
C PRO A 33 -3.25 -7.78 6.54
N SER A 34 -2.41 -7.70 5.50
CA SER A 34 -1.12 -7.01 5.53
C SER A 34 -0.63 -6.75 4.10
N THR A 35 -0.22 -5.51 3.80
CA THR A 35 0.39 -5.12 2.52
C THR A 35 1.68 -5.89 2.27
N ASN A 36 2.50 -6.13 3.30
CA ASN A 36 3.74 -6.89 3.16
C ASN A 36 3.48 -8.35 2.77
N ARG A 37 2.42 -8.97 3.32
CA ARG A 37 2.05 -10.34 2.93
C ARG A 37 1.63 -10.38 1.47
N GLU A 38 0.82 -9.42 1.04
CA GLU A 38 0.39 -9.31 -0.35
C GLU A 38 1.58 -9.07 -1.29
N ALA A 39 2.49 -8.17 -0.93
CA ALA A 39 3.72 -7.91 -1.70
C ALA A 39 4.58 -9.17 -1.88
N VAL A 40 4.71 -10.00 -0.85
CA VAL A 40 5.40 -11.30 -0.94
C VAL A 40 4.69 -12.26 -1.90
N GLN A 41 3.35 -12.31 -1.85
CA GLN A 41 2.58 -13.17 -2.76
C GLN A 41 2.73 -12.72 -4.22
N LEU A 42 2.69 -11.42 -4.49
CA LEU A 42 2.90 -10.87 -5.83
C LEU A 42 4.34 -11.13 -6.31
N ALA A 43 5.34 -11.01 -5.43
CA ALA A 43 6.71 -11.35 -5.76
C ALA A 43 6.88 -12.85 -6.10
N GLN A 44 6.18 -13.74 -5.38
CA GLN A 44 6.16 -15.18 -5.67
C GLN A 44 5.46 -15.52 -6.99
N ALA A 45 4.50 -14.70 -7.40
CA ALA A 45 3.82 -14.80 -8.69
C ALA A 45 4.61 -14.13 -9.84
N GLU A 46 5.88 -13.78 -9.61
CA GLU A 46 6.77 -13.14 -10.60
C GLU A 46 6.20 -11.85 -11.21
N VAL A 47 5.44 -11.10 -10.42
CA VAL A 47 4.94 -9.78 -10.82
C VAL A 47 6.11 -8.79 -10.95
N GLU A 48 5.93 -7.79 -11.81
CA GLU A 48 6.93 -6.76 -12.15
C GLU A 48 7.70 -6.23 -10.93
N HIS A 49 9.03 -6.21 -11.06
CA HIS A 49 9.89 -5.59 -10.05
C HIS A 49 9.52 -4.11 -9.86
N GLY A 50 9.56 -3.64 -8.61
CA GLY A 50 9.15 -2.29 -8.25
C GLY A 50 7.64 -2.12 -8.07
N THR A 51 6.85 -3.21 -8.07
CA THR A 51 5.44 -3.16 -7.71
C THR A 51 5.23 -2.64 -6.29
N VAL A 52 4.32 -1.67 -6.15
CA VAL A 52 3.92 -1.09 -4.86
C VAL A 52 2.55 -1.64 -4.46
N VAL A 53 2.40 -2.01 -3.19
CA VAL A 53 1.11 -2.42 -2.61
C VAL A 53 0.73 -1.44 -1.51
N ALA A 54 -0.42 -0.81 -1.63
CA ALA A 54 -0.97 0.06 -0.59
C ALA A 54 -2.39 -0.34 -0.24
N ALA A 55 -2.77 -0.17 1.03
CA ALA A 55 -4.12 -0.40 1.49
C ALA A 55 -4.58 0.71 2.43
N ASP A 56 -5.84 1.13 2.35
CA ASP A 56 -6.38 2.14 3.29
C ASP A 56 -6.40 1.62 4.73
N SER A 57 -6.57 0.31 4.91
CA SER A 57 -6.55 -0.33 6.22
C SER A 57 -5.90 -1.73 6.21
N GLN A 58 -5.33 -2.11 7.36
CA GLN A 58 -4.75 -3.41 7.62
C GLN A 58 -5.36 -4.03 8.89
N THR A 59 -5.89 -5.24 8.78
CA THR A 59 -6.50 -5.96 9.93
C THR A 59 -5.50 -6.80 10.72
N ALA A 60 -4.36 -7.14 10.13
CA ALA A 60 -3.29 -7.95 10.73
C ALA A 60 -1.91 -7.38 10.37
N GLY A 61 -1.79 -6.05 10.38
CA GLY A 61 -0.54 -5.34 10.11
C GLY A 61 0.54 -5.79 11.10
N ARG A 62 1.69 -6.22 10.58
CA ARG A 62 2.83 -6.66 11.40
C ARG A 62 4.00 -5.73 11.18
N GLY A 63 4.44 -5.07 12.24
CA GLY A 63 5.68 -4.31 12.28
C GLY A 63 6.89 -5.18 12.63
N ARG A 64 8.05 -4.55 12.76
CA ARG A 64 9.28 -5.21 13.21
C ARG A 64 9.08 -5.87 14.59
N LEU A 65 9.73 -7.01 14.80
CA LEU A 65 9.66 -7.79 16.05
C LEU A 65 8.23 -8.27 16.39
N SER A 66 7.42 -8.57 15.37
CA SER A 66 6.04 -9.08 15.52
C SER A 66 5.10 -8.17 16.30
N ARG A 67 5.40 -6.87 16.39
CA ARG A 67 4.50 -5.90 17.01
C ARG A 67 3.28 -5.70 16.11
N THR A 68 2.09 -5.79 16.70
CA THR A 68 0.83 -5.45 16.02
C THR A 68 0.87 -3.98 15.61
N TRP A 69 0.57 -3.72 14.34
CA TRP A 69 0.41 -2.38 13.81
C TRP A 69 -1.07 -2.15 13.50
N PHE A 70 -1.69 -1.24 14.24
CA PHE A 70 -3.09 -0.85 14.04
C PHE A 70 -3.17 0.27 12.99
N SER A 71 -3.97 0.08 11.94
CA SER A 71 -4.20 1.11 10.93
C SER A 71 -5.66 1.36 10.62
N PRO A 72 -6.26 2.42 11.16
CA PRO A 72 -7.60 2.82 10.78
C PRO A 72 -7.60 3.45 9.36
N PRO A 73 -8.72 3.32 8.61
CA PRO A 73 -8.89 3.92 7.29
C PRO A 73 -8.59 5.42 7.25
N GLY A 74 -7.96 5.90 6.17
CA GLY A 74 -7.75 7.33 5.92
C GLY A 74 -6.77 8.05 6.86
N ALA A 75 -6.13 7.32 7.78
CA ALA A 75 -5.22 7.91 8.77
C ALA A 75 -3.73 7.72 8.44
N ASN A 76 -3.38 6.87 7.48
CA ASN A 76 -2.00 6.44 7.26
C ASN A 76 -1.69 6.13 5.78
N LEU A 77 -0.43 6.29 5.39
CA LEU A 77 0.10 5.86 4.10
C LEU A 77 1.01 4.65 4.32
N TYR A 78 0.72 3.53 3.64
CA TYR A 78 1.51 2.30 3.67
C TYR A 78 2.31 2.16 2.37
N GLY A 79 3.62 1.95 2.50
CA GLY A 79 4.54 1.69 1.39
C GLY A 79 5.48 0.54 1.71
#